data_AF-A0A367J5H5-F1
#
_entry.id   AF-A0A367J5H5-F1
#
_cell.length_a   1.000
_cell.length_b   1.000
_cell.length_c   1.000
_cell.angle_alpha   90.00
_cell.angle_beta   90.00
_cell.angle_gamma   90.00
#
_symmetry.space_group_name_H-M   'P 1'
#
loop_
_entity.id
_entity.type
_entity.pdbx_description
1 polymer ?
#
loop_
_entity_poly.entity_id
_entity_poly.type
_entity_poly.pdbx_seq_one_letter_code
_entity_poly.pdbx_strand_id
1 'polypeptide(L)'
;MSYSNACCSIPAVVSDYNPVGSMENLGDLPLYTVGPKDAKKAVLVIYDIYALHNNTKQFCDILAKQCGWRVVMPDFFRGDDGGRFFQNGFDREGLMAWIGQRATIEI
;
A
#
# COMPACT_ATOMS: atom_id res chain seq x y z
N MET A 1 10.44 -22.67 -19.67
CA MET A 1 10.57 -21.96 -18.37
C MET A 1 10.32 -22.98 -17.28
N SER A 2 11.28 -23.19 -16.36
CA SER A 2 11.10 -24.09 -15.23
C SER A 2 10.70 -23.26 -14.02
N TYR A 3 9.46 -23.41 -13.56
CA TYR A 3 9.00 -22.80 -12.31
C TYR A 3 9.31 -23.75 -11.14
N SER A 4 9.52 -23.21 -9.95
CA SER A 4 9.71 -24.05 -8.76
C SER A 4 8.42 -24.81 -8.44
N ASN A 5 8.53 -26.00 -7.86
CA ASN A 5 7.35 -26.78 -7.47
C ASN A 5 6.45 -25.99 -6.49
N ALA A 6 7.04 -25.13 -5.66
CA ALA A 6 6.31 -24.22 -4.77
C ALA A 6 5.40 -23.24 -5.52
N CYS A 7 5.85 -22.71 -6.67
CA CYS A 7 5.04 -21.80 -7.51
C CYS A 7 3.78 -22.48 -8.07
N CYS A 8 3.81 -23.80 -8.28
CA CYS A 8 2.70 -24.56 -8.85
C CYS A 8 1.74 -25.15 -7.80
N SER A 9 2.19 -25.26 -6.54
CA SER A 9 1.48 -26.00 -5.49
C SER A 9 0.93 -25.12 -4.37
N ILE A 10 1.47 -23.91 -4.19
CA ILE A 10 0.99 -22.98 -3.19
C ILE A 10 -0.07 -22.09 -3.85
N PRO A 11 -1.35 -22.18 -3.43
CA PRO A 11 -2.37 -21.27 -3.95
C PRO A 11 -2.01 -19.83 -3.63
N ALA A 12 -2.43 -18.90 -4.48
CA ALA A 12 -2.26 -17.48 -4.20
C ALA A 12 -2.87 -17.14 -2.83
N VAL A 13 -2.18 -16.31 -2.06
CA VAL A 13 -2.70 -15.83 -0.77
C VAL A 13 -3.96 -15.02 -1.03
N VAL A 14 -5.09 -15.50 -0.51
CA VAL A 14 -6.35 -14.76 -0.47
C VAL A 14 -6.44 -14.09 0.89
N SER A 15 -6.51 -12.76 0.89
CA SER A 15 -6.66 -11.98 2.11
C SER A 15 -8.14 -11.68 2.34
N ASP A 16 -8.70 -12.20 3.44
CA ASP A 16 -10.02 -11.86 3.98
C ASP A 16 -9.95 -10.68 4.96
N TYR A 17 -8.78 -10.05 5.05
CA TYR A 17 -8.51 -9.00 6.00
C TYR A 17 -9.32 -7.74 5.72
N ASN A 18 -10.00 -7.26 6.76
CA ASN A 18 -10.68 -5.98 6.77
C ASN A 18 -9.87 -4.94 7.57
N PRO A 19 -9.49 -3.79 6.98
CA PRO A 19 -8.78 -2.73 7.67
C PRO A 19 -9.54 -2.22 8.90
N VAL A 20 -8.82 -1.94 10.00
CA VAL A 20 -9.41 -1.39 11.26
C VAL A 20 -9.10 0.09 11.47
N GLY A 21 -8.13 0.64 10.73
CA GLY A 21 -7.86 2.07 10.69
C GLY A 21 -8.97 2.86 10.00
N SER A 22 -8.82 4.18 10.01
CA SER A 22 -9.76 5.13 9.45
C SER A 22 -9.11 6.01 8.40
N MET A 23 -9.88 6.34 7.35
CA MET A 23 -9.51 7.39 6.42
C MET A 23 -9.76 8.75 7.07
N GLU A 24 -8.74 9.59 7.12
CA GLU A 24 -8.79 10.99 7.53
C GLU A 24 -8.25 11.85 6.38
N ASN A 25 -8.60 13.13 6.31
CA ASN A 25 -8.08 14.04 5.30
C ASN A 25 -7.25 15.15 5.94
N LEU A 26 -6.06 15.41 5.39
CA LEU A 26 -5.28 16.60 5.66
C LEU A 26 -5.33 17.51 4.43
N GLY A 27 -6.30 18.43 4.41
CA GLY A 27 -6.60 19.20 3.20
C GLY A 27 -7.10 18.28 2.08
N ASP A 28 -6.40 18.29 0.95
CA ASP A 28 -6.68 17.45 -0.22
C ASP A 28 -5.97 16.08 -0.18
N LEU A 29 -5.20 15.79 0.88
CA LEU A 29 -4.42 14.55 1.04
C LEU A 29 -5.18 13.55 1.93
N PRO A 30 -5.74 12.46 1.36
CA PRO A 30 -6.32 11.38 2.15
C PRO A 30 -5.23 10.62 2.89
N LEU A 31 -5.53 10.17 4.10
CA LEU A 31 -4.62 9.48 5.01
C LEU A 31 -5.32 8.25 5.56
N TYR A 32 -4.73 7.08 5.40
CA TYR A 32 -5.12 5.94 6.22
C TYR A 32 -4.41 6.04 7.57
N THR A 33 -5.17 6.02 8.66
CA THR A 33 -4.62 6.26 10.00
C THR A 33 -5.09 5.20 10.99
N VAL A 34 -4.21 4.79 11.89
CA VAL A 34 -4.53 3.80 12.92
C VAL A 34 -3.72 4.06 14.19
N GLY A 35 -4.28 3.67 15.34
CA GLY A 35 -3.69 3.89 16.65
C GLY A 35 -4.11 5.22 17.31
N PRO A 36 -3.73 5.42 18.59
CA PRO A 36 -4.21 6.54 19.41
C PRO A 36 -3.74 7.91 18.90
N LYS A 37 -4.60 8.93 18.99
CA LYS A 37 -4.26 10.32 18.60
C LYS A 37 -3.29 11.00 19.57
N ASP A 38 -3.19 10.50 20.80
CA ASP A 38 -2.32 10.96 21.88
C ASP A 38 -1.03 10.13 21.98
N ALA A 39 -0.74 9.26 21.01
CA ALA A 39 0.49 8.47 20.99
C ALA A 39 1.73 9.38 20.96
N LYS A 40 2.73 9.05 21.78
CA LYS A 40 4.01 9.81 21.86
C LYS A 40 4.96 9.55 20.70
N LYS A 41 4.69 8.50 19.91
CA LYS A 41 5.49 8.10 18.74
C LYS A 41 4.56 7.87 17.57
N ALA A 42 5.03 8.23 16.39
CA ALA A 42 4.32 8.01 15.14
C ALA A 42 5.22 7.36 14.10
N VAL A 43 4.60 6.61 13.19
CA VAL A 43 5.24 6.05 12.00
C VAL A 43 4.51 6.55 10.77
N LEU A 44 5.28 7.09 9.83
CA LEU A 44 4.81 7.42 8.49
C LEU A 44 5.12 6.22 7.58
N VAL A 45 4.08 5.61 7.02
CA VAL A 45 4.23 4.49 6.08
C VAL A 45 4.08 5.02 4.66
N ILE A 46 5.09 4.73 3.83
CA ILE A 46 5.09 5.03 2.40
C ILE A 46 4.95 3.71 1.68
N TYR A 47 3.92 3.59 0.86
CA TYR A 47 3.64 2.40 0.06
C TYR A 47 4.47 2.36 -1.22
N ASP A 48 4.42 1.21 -1.91
CA ASP A 48 4.90 1.08 -3.28
C ASP A 48 3.79 1.42 -4.30
N ILE A 49 3.98 1.03 -5.56
CA ILE A 49 3.03 1.30 -6.66
C ILE A 49 1.61 0.78 -6.42
N TYR A 50 1.37 -0.10 -5.44
CA TYR A 50 0.04 -0.65 -5.12
C TYR A 50 -0.77 0.21 -4.13
N ALA A 51 -0.27 1.38 -3.75
CA ALA A 51 -1.03 2.38 -2.98
C ALA A 51 -1.61 1.83 -1.66
N LEU A 52 -2.88 2.15 -1.37
CA LEU A 52 -3.61 1.74 -0.16
C LEU A 52 -4.08 0.27 -0.18
N HIS A 53 -3.23 -0.65 -0.64
CA HIS A 53 -3.53 -2.08 -0.69
C HIS A 53 -3.78 -2.67 0.72
N ASN A 54 -4.66 -3.66 0.83
CA ASN A 54 -5.04 -4.26 2.12
C ASN A 54 -3.86 -4.85 2.89
N ASN A 55 -2.88 -5.42 2.21
CA ASN A 55 -1.66 -5.93 2.86
C ASN A 55 -0.88 -4.81 3.57
N THR A 56 -0.77 -3.63 2.96
CA THR A 56 -0.08 -2.48 3.56
C THR A 56 -0.89 -1.91 4.72
N LYS A 57 -2.23 -1.86 4.60
CA LYS A 57 -3.11 -1.50 5.72
C LYS A 57 -2.98 -2.47 6.89
N GLN A 58 -2.89 -3.77 6.63
CA GLN A 58 -2.67 -4.79 7.65
C GLN A 58 -1.36 -4.58 8.40
N PHE A 59 -0.29 -4.26 7.67
CA PHE A 59 0.98 -3.91 8.28
C PHE A 59 0.87 -2.69 9.19
N CYS A 60 0.19 -1.62 8.74
CA CYS A 60 -0.06 -0.43 9.56
C CYS A 60 -0.80 -0.77 10.86
N ASP A 61 -1.84 -1.59 10.76
CA ASP A 61 -2.69 -1.97 11.89
C ASP A 61 -1.95 -2.86 12.89
N ILE A 62 -1.11 -3.78 12.40
CA ILE A 62 -0.22 -4.59 13.25
C ILE A 62 0.76 -3.69 13.99
N LEU A 63 1.41 -2.73 13.32
CA LEU A 63 2.33 -1.80 13.97
C LEU A 63 1.66 -0.97 15.06
N ALA A 64 0.50 -0.38 14.77
CA ALA A 64 -0.24 0.40 15.77
C ALA A 64 -0.66 -0.47 16.96
N LYS A 65 -1.19 -1.68 16.70
CA LYS A 65 -1.65 -2.59 17.74
C LYS A 65 -0.51 -3.11 18.62
N GLN A 66 0.62 -3.50 18.03
CA GLN A 66 1.73 -4.13 18.74
C GLN A 66 2.62 -3.09 19.46
N CYS A 67 2.76 -1.89 18.90
CA CYS A 67 3.70 -0.90 19.42
C CYS A 67 3.03 0.28 20.14
N GLY A 68 1.71 0.44 20.03
CA GLY A 68 0.99 1.58 20.61
C GLY A 68 1.32 2.92 19.95
N TRP A 69 1.72 2.89 18.67
CA TRP A 69 2.09 4.08 17.90
C TRP A 69 0.92 4.61 17.08
N ARG A 70 0.97 5.91 16.74
CA ARG A 70 0.13 6.45 15.67
C ARG A 70 0.75 6.11 14.33
N VAL A 71 0.08 5.32 13.51
CA VAL A 71 0.55 5.00 12.17
C VAL A 71 -0.28 5.77 11.16
N VAL A 72 0.41 6.44 10.23
CA VAL A 72 -0.20 7.27 9.19
C VAL A 72 0.37 6.82 7.85
N MET A 73 -0.50 6.48 6.91
CA MET A 73 -0.17 6.13 5.54
C MET A 73 -0.89 7.10 4.61
N PRO A 74 -0.19 8.16 4.14
CA PRO A 74 -0.77 9.11 3.21
C PRO A 74 -1.02 8.50 1.83
N ASP A 75 -2.10 8.91 1.20
CA ASP A 75 -2.42 8.55 -0.17
C ASP A 75 -1.80 9.53 -1.17
N PHE A 76 -0.50 9.36 -1.40
CA PHE A 76 0.26 10.16 -2.36
C PHE A 76 -0.29 10.09 -3.79
N PHE A 77 -0.89 8.97 -4.20
CA PHE A 77 -1.46 8.77 -5.53
C PHE A 77 -2.94 9.19 -5.65
N ARG A 78 -3.60 9.59 -4.57
CA ARG A 78 -5.00 10.09 -4.58
C ARG A 78 -6.00 9.11 -5.18
N GLY A 79 -5.97 7.87 -4.69
CA GLY A 79 -6.85 6.79 -5.12
C GLY A 79 -6.44 6.13 -6.44
N ASP A 80 -5.33 6.57 -7.04
CA ASP A 80 -4.71 5.93 -8.20
C ASP A 80 -3.71 4.84 -7.73
N ASP A 81 -3.42 3.88 -8.60
CA ASP A 81 -2.45 2.81 -8.34
C ASP A 81 -1.89 2.23 -9.64
N GLY A 82 -0.72 1.58 -9.53
CA GLY A 82 -0.03 0.91 -10.62
C GLY A 82 -0.48 -0.54 -10.86
N GLY A 83 -1.39 -1.08 -10.06
CA GLY A 83 -1.83 -2.47 -10.13
C GLY A 83 -2.50 -2.82 -11.46
N ARG A 84 -3.18 -1.86 -12.10
CA ARG A 84 -3.80 -2.04 -13.43
C ARG A 84 -2.83 -2.53 -14.51
N PHE A 85 -1.53 -2.22 -14.41
CA PHE A 85 -0.53 -2.59 -15.41
C PHE A 85 -0.11 -4.07 -15.34
N PHE A 86 -0.64 -4.82 -14.37
CA PHE A 86 -0.34 -6.23 -14.14
C PHE A 86 -1.56 -7.16 -14.30
N GLN A 87 -2.77 -6.61 -14.50
CA GLN A 87 -4.02 -7.38 -14.46
C GLN A 87 -4.26 -8.24 -15.71
N ASN A 88 -3.80 -7.78 -16.89
CA ASN A 88 -4.04 -8.44 -18.18
C ASN A 88 -2.73 -8.70 -18.93
N GLY A 89 -1.76 -9.27 -18.21
CA GLY A 89 -0.37 -9.28 -18.64
C GLY A 89 0.35 -8.01 -18.23
N PHE A 90 1.67 -8.01 -18.37
CA PHE A 90 2.50 -6.90 -17.95
C PHE A 90 2.55 -5.79 -19.02
N ASP A 91 1.87 -4.68 -18.77
CA ASP A 91 1.94 -3.47 -19.59
C ASP A 91 3.09 -2.57 -19.13
N ARG A 92 4.28 -2.85 -19.66
CA ARG A 92 5.49 -2.09 -19.34
C ARG A 92 5.40 -0.63 -19.81
N GLU A 93 4.84 -0.37 -20.98
CA GLU A 93 4.79 0.98 -21.55
C GLU A 93 3.85 1.87 -20.75
N GLY A 94 2.65 1.38 -20.43
CA GLY A 94 1.70 2.07 -19.57
C GLY A 94 2.27 2.33 -18.17
N LEU A 95 2.95 1.33 -17.58
CA LEU A 95 3.58 1.50 -16.28
C LEU A 95 4.63 2.63 -16.30
N MET A 96 5.52 2.64 -17.31
CA MET A 96 6.55 3.67 -17.39
C MET A 96 5.97 5.06 -17.65
N ALA A 97 4.93 5.16 -18.48
CA ALA A 97 4.22 6.42 -18.72
C ALA A 97 3.57 6.95 -17.44
N TRP A 98 2.97 6.07 -16.63
CA TRP A 98 2.38 6.43 -15.35
C TRP A 98 3.42 6.81 -14.30
N ILE A 99 4.54 6.09 -14.21
CA ILE A 99 5.67 6.45 -13.35
C ILE A 99 6.15 7.86 -13.67
N GLY A 100 6.28 8.23 -14.95
CA GLY A 100 6.67 9.59 -15.35
C GLY A 100 5.69 10.70 -14.94
N GLN A 101 4.44 10.37 -14.59
CA GLN A 101 3.43 11.33 -14.12
C GLN A 101 3.32 11.36 -12.59
N ARG A 102 3.56 10.23 -11.91
CA ARG A 102 3.31 10.04 -10.47
C ARG A 102 4.56 9.94 -9.61
N ALA A 103 5.73 9.77 -10.22
CA ALA A 103 7.01 9.61 -9.55
C ALA A 103 8.11 10.35 -10.32
N THR A 104 9.33 10.30 -9.78
CA THR A 104 10.54 10.77 -10.47
C THR A 104 11.41 9.59 -10.89
N ILE A 105 12.11 9.77 -12.00
CA ILE A 105 13.12 8.84 -12.51
C ILE A 105 14.55 9.33 -12.15
N GLU A 106 14.65 10.51 -11.55
CA GLU A 106 15.89 11.05 -11.02
C GLU A 106 16.17 10.46 -9.64
N ILE A 107 17.40 9.99 -9.42
CA ILE A 107 17.89 9.39 -8.17
C ILE A 107 18.84 10.38 -7.51
#